data_AF-G0ENX5-F1
#
_entry.id   AF-G0ENX5-F1
#
_cell.length_a   1.000
_cell.length_b   1.000
_cell.length_c   1.000
_cell.angle_alpha   90.00
_cell.angle_beta   90.00
_cell.angle_gamma   90.00
#
_symmetry.space_group_name_H-M   'P 1'
#
loop_
_entity.id
_entity.type
_entity.pdbx_description
1 polymer ?
#
loop_
_entity_poly.entity_id
_entity_poly.type
_entity_poly.pdbx_seq_one_letter_code
_entity_poly.pdbx_strand_id
1 'polypeptide(L)'
;MNYVLGYILLIAYLFAFIIGFSTILFSIIYYIIERVAWLKYYIIFLFTFAFLLLIRAIKLLSFLTVPYFMSNNIFNTLYFFSFSIAMSLMLYFIPAFLYRFLNIKWTFKQNIAYITISIIHFILGILGILIKFDMYIISSIIFYISIIVIFIIGAVNYKNIEDKTMKLIVKILGLITIIIYPVLIYQLIIYRVEAADIGSMDITLVLFYIWWNLVMLGYLSWYFINIVNNKMANSNNMKNEKTIKDDIKTENESSKEIEINLTRREKEILSYLLDGKTNKEVSLILSISLNTVNNHVANIYEKSGVKNRVELVNKFSKN
;
A
#
# COMPACT_ATOMS: atom_id res chain seq x y z
N MET A 1 39.91 8.46 3.63
CA MET A 1 38.48 8.05 3.70
C MET A 1 38.37 6.82 4.59
N ASN A 2 37.47 6.77 5.56
CA ASN A 2 37.52 5.76 6.64
C ASN A 2 36.84 4.45 6.21
N TYR A 3 37.62 3.39 5.94
CA TYR A 3 37.10 2.08 5.50
C TYR A 3 36.03 1.52 6.44
N VAL A 4 36.15 1.78 7.75
CA VAL A 4 35.15 1.40 8.77
C VAL A 4 33.76 1.95 8.45
N LEU A 5 33.67 3.21 8.02
CA LEU A 5 32.40 3.84 7.66
C LEU A 5 31.77 3.17 6.43
N GLY A 6 32.59 2.71 5.49
CA GLY A 6 32.12 1.99 4.30
C GLY A 6 31.50 0.64 4.64
N TYR A 7 32.11 -0.13 5.53
CA TYR A 7 31.54 -1.40 5.99
C TYR A 7 30.24 -1.20 6.79
N ILE A 8 30.19 -0.18 7.67
CA ILE A 8 28.96 0.19 8.39
C ILE A 8 27.84 0.53 7.39
N LEU A 9 28.16 1.32 6.36
CA LEU A 9 27.19 1.69 5.34
C LEU A 9 26.72 0.47 4.55
N LEU A 10 27.59 -0.48 4.25
CA LEU A 10 27.24 -1.73 3.56
C LEU A 10 26.29 -2.61 4.39
N ILE A 11 26.49 -2.66 5.71
CA ILE A 11 25.54 -3.29 6.64
C ILE A 11 24.18 -2.57 6.59
N ALA A 12 24.17 -1.24 6.54
CA ALA A 12 22.93 -0.47 6.40
C ALA A 12 22.20 -0.78 5.09
N TYR A 13 22.91 -0.98 3.97
CA TYR A 13 22.31 -1.45 2.71
C TYR A 13 21.68 -2.84 2.86
N LEU A 14 22.33 -3.78 3.56
CA LEU A 14 21.76 -5.11 3.81
C LEU A 14 20.46 -5.03 4.63
N PHE A 15 20.45 -4.23 5.70
CA PHE A 15 19.23 -3.98 6.47
C PHE A 15 18.13 -3.35 5.61
N ALA A 16 18.48 -2.37 4.77
CA ALA A 16 17.56 -1.75 3.84
C ALA A 16 16.94 -2.79 2.91
N PHE A 17 17.73 -3.70 2.32
CA PHE A 17 17.21 -4.77 1.48
C PHE A 17 16.26 -5.71 2.22
N ILE A 18 16.61 -6.15 3.44
CA ILE A 18 15.75 -7.03 4.24
C ILE A 18 14.38 -6.38 4.45
N ILE A 19 14.37 -5.13 4.91
CA ILE A 19 13.15 -4.35 5.15
C ILE A 19 12.36 -4.18 3.84
N GLY A 20 13.07 -3.88 2.74
CA GLY A 20 12.49 -3.74 1.40
C GLY A 20 11.79 -5.00 0.92
N PHE A 21 12.47 -6.15 0.97
CA PHE A 21 11.91 -7.45 0.58
C PHE A 21 10.69 -7.83 1.42
N SER A 22 10.74 -7.62 2.74
CA SER A 22 9.57 -7.83 3.60
C SER A 22 8.39 -6.96 3.17
N THR A 23 8.64 -5.68 2.89
CA THR A 23 7.59 -4.73 2.49
C THR A 23 6.97 -5.11 1.14
N ILE A 24 7.79 -5.52 0.17
CA ILE A 24 7.31 -6.02 -1.12
C ILE A 24 6.41 -7.24 -0.93
N LEU A 25 6.84 -8.20 -0.11
CA LEU A 25 6.08 -9.43 0.16
C LEU A 25 4.72 -9.13 0.80
N PHE A 26 4.69 -8.32 1.86
CA PHE A 26 3.43 -7.90 2.49
C PHE A 26 2.54 -7.10 1.55
N SER A 27 3.13 -6.25 0.70
CA SER A 27 2.38 -5.50 -0.31
C SER A 27 1.74 -6.45 -1.32
N ILE A 28 2.47 -7.44 -1.85
CA ILE A 28 1.90 -8.42 -2.78
C ILE A 28 0.73 -9.16 -2.16
N ILE A 29 0.86 -9.63 -0.91
CA ILE A 29 -0.22 -10.28 -0.17
C ILE A 29 -1.44 -9.35 -0.05
N TYR A 30 -1.21 -8.09 0.35
CA TYR A 30 -2.28 -7.09 0.46
C TYR A 30 -2.98 -6.84 -0.89
N TYR A 31 -2.23 -6.76 -1.99
CA TYR A 31 -2.81 -6.60 -3.33
C TYR A 31 -3.64 -7.80 -3.76
N ILE A 32 -3.22 -9.03 -3.44
CA ILE A 32 -3.97 -10.24 -3.79
C ILE A 32 -5.32 -10.26 -3.08
N ILE A 33 -5.36 -9.83 -1.81
CA ILE A 33 -6.56 -9.80 -0.97
C ILE A 33 -7.49 -8.66 -1.40
N GLU A 34 -6.99 -7.43 -1.46
CA GLU A 34 -7.84 -6.23 -1.60
C GLU A 34 -7.97 -5.72 -3.05
N ARG A 35 -7.14 -6.23 -3.97
CA ARG A 35 -7.14 -5.82 -5.40
C ARG A 35 -7.03 -4.30 -5.62
N VAL A 36 -6.31 -3.63 -4.72
CA VAL A 36 -6.14 -2.19 -4.74
C VAL A 36 -5.25 -1.74 -5.88
N ALA A 37 -5.79 -0.95 -6.81
CA ALA A 37 -5.09 -0.54 -8.03
C ALA A 37 -3.79 0.24 -7.76
N TRP A 38 -3.77 1.14 -6.75
CA TRP A 38 -2.59 1.96 -6.47
C TRP A 38 -1.38 1.14 -5.99
N LEU A 39 -1.61 -0.01 -5.34
CA LEU A 39 -0.53 -0.83 -4.79
C LEU A 39 0.34 -1.46 -5.88
N LYS A 40 -0.18 -1.62 -7.11
CA LYS A 40 0.64 -2.05 -8.26
C LYS A 40 1.80 -1.10 -8.49
N TYR A 41 1.52 0.21 -8.52
CA TYR A 41 2.52 1.24 -8.74
C TYR A 41 3.50 1.33 -7.57
N TYR A 42 3.02 1.07 -6.35
CA TYR A 42 3.88 0.98 -5.16
C TYR A 42 4.91 -0.14 -5.26
N ILE A 43 4.46 -1.34 -5.63
CA ILE A 43 5.34 -2.50 -5.76
C ILE A 43 6.39 -2.22 -6.83
N ILE A 44 6.00 -1.65 -7.98
CA ILE A 44 6.94 -1.24 -9.04
C ILE A 44 7.95 -0.21 -8.51
N PHE A 45 7.49 0.80 -7.77
CA PHE A 45 8.35 1.79 -7.12
C PHE A 45 9.36 1.11 -6.19
N LEU A 46 8.92 0.20 -5.31
CA LEU A 46 9.80 -0.50 -4.37
C LEU A 46 10.88 -1.32 -5.08
N PHE A 47 10.52 -2.02 -6.15
CA PHE A 47 11.49 -2.76 -6.96
C PHE A 47 12.50 -1.82 -7.64
N THR A 48 12.04 -0.70 -8.19
CA THR A 48 12.92 0.27 -8.86
C THR A 48 13.88 0.92 -7.86
N PHE A 49 13.39 1.26 -6.66
CA PHE A 49 14.22 1.85 -5.61
C PHE A 49 15.19 0.82 -5.00
N ALA A 50 14.76 -0.44 -4.83
CA ALA A 50 15.66 -1.53 -4.43
C ALA A 50 16.80 -1.70 -5.45
N PHE A 51 16.48 -1.66 -6.75
CA PHE A 51 17.48 -1.71 -7.81
C PHE A 51 18.45 -0.51 -7.76
N LEU A 52 17.94 0.69 -7.47
CA LEU A 52 18.76 1.88 -7.27
C LEU A 52 19.74 1.71 -6.08
N LEU A 53 19.26 1.17 -4.96
CA LEU A 53 20.12 0.84 -3.82
C LEU A 53 21.15 -0.22 -4.17
N LEU A 54 20.80 -1.18 -5.02
CA LEU A 54 21.72 -2.24 -5.45
C LEU A 54 22.87 -1.66 -6.26
N ILE A 55 22.59 -0.74 -7.18
CA ILE A 55 23.62 -0.02 -7.94
C ILE A 55 24.59 0.70 -6.98
N ARG A 56 24.06 1.40 -5.97
CA ARG A 56 24.88 2.10 -4.97
C ARG A 56 25.67 1.15 -4.08
N ALA A 57 25.07 0.05 -3.63
CA ALA A 57 25.74 -0.96 -2.81
C ALA A 57 26.90 -1.61 -3.59
N ILE A 58 26.68 -1.94 -4.86
CA ILE A 58 27.74 -2.47 -5.74
C ILE A 58 28.86 -1.44 -5.93
N LYS A 59 28.53 -0.16 -6.15
CA LYS A 59 29.53 0.90 -6.27
C LYS A 59 30.35 1.07 -4.97
N LEU A 60 29.70 1.05 -3.82
CA LEU A 60 30.36 1.11 -2.51
C LEU A 60 31.26 -0.11 -2.27
N LEU A 61 30.77 -1.31 -2.57
CA LEU A 61 31.54 -2.54 -2.45
C LEU A 61 32.78 -2.50 -3.36
N SER A 62 32.60 -2.08 -4.61
CA SER A 62 33.68 -1.90 -5.58
C SER A 62 34.71 -0.89 -5.08
N PHE A 63 34.29 0.24 -4.50
CA PHE A 63 35.20 1.22 -3.91
C PHE A 63 36.06 0.62 -2.78
N LEU A 64 35.46 -0.27 -1.96
CA LEU A 64 36.15 -0.92 -0.84
C LEU A 64 37.10 -2.05 -1.28
N THR A 65 36.79 -2.75 -2.37
CA THR A 65 37.54 -3.95 -2.81
C THR A 65 38.49 -3.71 -3.98
N VAL A 66 38.09 -2.92 -4.96
CA VAL A 66 38.86 -2.66 -6.20
C VAL A 66 38.68 -1.19 -6.62
N PRO A 67 39.54 -0.27 -6.12
CA PRO A 67 39.38 1.18 -6.32
C PRO A 67 39.30 1.65 -7.77
N TYR A 68 39.86 0.89 -8.72
CA TYR A 68 39.87 1.23 -10.15
C TYR A 68 38.66 0.71 -10.93
N PHE A 69 37.79 -0.11 -10.33
CA PHE A 69 36.82 -0.88 -11.11
C PHE A 69 35.64 -0.05 -11.64
N MET A 70 35.27 1.12 -11.08
CA MET A 70 34.16 1.91 -11.62
C MET A 70 34.30 3.44 -11.49
N SER A 71 35.08 4.03 -12.39
CA SER A 71 34.84 5.39 -12.93
C SER A 71 33.90 5.36 -14.16
N ASN A 72 33.20 4.24 -14.43
CA ASN A 72 32.42 4.10 -15.66
C ASN A 72 31.18 4.98 -15.65
N ASN A 73 31.13 5.89 -16.63
CA ASN A 73 29.97 6.70 -16.98
C ASN A 73 28.68 5.86 -17.10
N ILE A 74 28.76 4.58 -17.49
CA ILE A 74 27.61 3.66 -17.59
C ILE A 74 26.89 3.49 -16.26
N PHE A 75 27.61 3.26 -15.15
CA PHE A 75 26.97 3.09 -13.83
C PHE A 75 26.33 4.38 -13.34
N ASN A 76 26.96 5.52 -13.64
CA ASN A 76 26.41 6.82 -13.29
C ASN A 76 25.13 7.10 -14.09
N THR A 77 25.13 6.85 -15.39
CA THR A 77 23.95 6.98 -16.25
C THR A 77 22.82 6.05 -15.79
N LEU A 78 23.14 4.78 -15.50
CA LEU A 78 22.15 3.81 -15.02
C LEU A 78 21.55 4.25 -13.67
N TYR A 79 22.39 4.73 -12.74
CA TYR A 79 21.94 5.27 -11.46
C TYR A 79 20.99 6.45 -11.64
N PHE A 80 21.38 7.48 -12.40
CA PHE A 80 20.55 8.67 -12.58
C PHE A 80 19.25 8.37 -13.34
N PHE A 81 19.29 7.43 -14.28
CA PHE A 81 18.11 6.95 -14.98
C PHE A 81 17.15 6.25 -14.02
N SER A 82 17.63 5.26 -13.25
CA SER A 82 16.83 4.56 -12.24
C SER A 82 16.32 5.51 -11.15
N PHE A 83 17.13 6.49 -10.73
CA PHE A 83 16.73 7.52 -9.78
C PHE A 83 15.56 8.36 -10.33
N SER A 84 15.68 8.80 -11.58
CA SER A 84 14.63 9.59 -12.25
C SER A 84 13.32 8.82 -12.34
N ILE A 85 13.35 7.52 -12.66
CA ILE A 85 12.15 6.66 -12.66
C ILE A 85 11.56 6.57 -11.24
N ALA A 86 12.39 6.22 -10.25
CA ALA A 86 11.94 6.00 -8.89
C ALA A 86 11.25 7.26 -8.31
N MET A 87 11.88 8.42 -8.46
CA MET A 87 11.35 9.69 -7.94
C MET A 87 10.08 10.12 -8.69
N SER A 88 9.99 9.86 -9.99
CA SER A 88 8.79 10.15 -10.77
C SER A 88 7.60 9.27 -10.35
N LEU A 89 7.83 7.97 -10.16
CA LEU A 89 6.79 7.07 -9.62
C LEU A 89 6.33 7.51 -8.23
N MET A 90 7.25 8.01 -7.43
CA MET A 90 6.97 8.48 -6.09
C MET A 90 6.07 9.71 -6.08
N LEU A 91 6.25 10.65 -7.02
CA LEU A 91 5.39 11.84 -7.15
C LEU A 91 3.92 11.52 -7.41
N TYR A 92 3.62 10.38 -8.05
CA TYR A 92 2.25 9.90 -8.21
C TYR A 92 1.79 9.08 -7.00
N PHE A 93 2.64 8.18 -6.52
CA PHE A 93 2.30 7.25 -5.47
C PHE A 93 1.98 7.96 -4.14
N ILE A 94 2.86 8.87 -3.68
CA ILE A 94 2.74 9.46 -2.33
C ILE A 94 1.39 10.16 -2.15
N PRO A 95 0.95 11.04 -3.08
CA PRO A 95 -0.36 11.65 -2.97
C PRO A 95 -1.50 10.61 -3.02
N ALA A 96 -1.44 9.62 -3.92
CA ALA A 96 -2.48 8.60 -4.02
C ALA A 96 -2.65 7.82 -2.71
N PHE A 97 -1.53 7.49 -2.06
CA PHE A 97 -1.50 6.88 -0.74
C PHE A 97 -2.07 7.82 0.33
N LEU A 98 -1.59 9.06 0.40
CA LEU A 98 -2.01 10.02 1.43
C LEU A 98 -3.48 10.39 1.33
N TYR A 99 -4.04 10.55 0.15
CA TYR A 99 -5.46 10.85 0.01
C TYR A 99 -6.34 9.75 0.58
N ARG A 100 -6.00 8.49 0.28
CA ARG A 100 -6.69 7.34 0.87
C ARG A 100 -6.48 7.29 2.37
N PHE A 101 -5.26 7.55 2.83
CA PHE A 101 -4.90 7.54 4.23
C PHE A 101 -5.69 8.59 5.04
N LEU A 102 -5.85 9.79 4.49
CA LEU A 102 -6.52 10.93 5.12
C LEU A 102 -8.04 10.93 4.89
N ASN A 103 -8.57 9.85 4.31
CA ASN A 103 -9.98 9.70 3.92
C ASN A 103 -10.49 10.85 3.03
N ILE A 104 -9.62 11.35 2.13
CA ILE A 104 -9.92 12.39 1.15
C ILE A 104 -10.29 11.73 -0.17
N LYS A 105 -11.35 12.21 -0.82
CA LYS A 105 -11.74 11.72 -2.16
C LYS A 105 -10.65 12.05 -3.19
N TRP A 106 -10.11 11.02 -3.83
CA TRP A 106 -9.19 11.15 -4.96
C TRP A 106 -9.98 11.44 -6.24
N THR A 107 -9.91 12.67 -6.75
CA THR A 107 -10.66 13.09 -7.93
C THR A 107 -9.92 12.77 -9.23
N PHE A 108 -10.66 12.63 -10.33
CA PHE A 108 -10.08 12.43 -11.66
C PHE A 108 -9.10 13.55 -12.06
N LYS A 109 -9.41 14.81 -11.71
CA LYS A 109 -8.53 15.97 -11.95
C LYS A 109 -7.19 15.83 -11.22
N GLN A 110 -7.21 15.45 -9.95
CA GLN A 110 -6.00 15.21 -9.16
C GLN A 110 -5.19 14.05 -9.74
N ASN A 111 -5.86 12.98 -10.15
CA ASN A 111 -5.20 11.84 -10.80
C ASN A 111 -4.39 12.26 -12.02
N ILE A 112 -5.01 13.02 -12.94
CA ILE A 112 -4.32 13.56 -14.12
C ILE A 112 -3.17 14.47 -13.70
N ALA A 113 -3.39 15.41 -12.78
CA ALA A 113 -2.36 16.36 -12.36
C ALA A 113 -1.10 15.67 -11.83
N TYR A 114 -1.23 14.68 -10.94
CA TYR A 114 -0.08 13.97 -10.40
C TYR A 114 0.61 13.07 -11.44
N ILE A 115 -0.14 12.47 -12.37
CA ILE A 115 0.45 11.75 -13.51
C ILE A 115 1.26 12.72 -14.38
N THR A 116 0.70 13.88 -14.72
CA THR A 116 1.36 14.89 -15.54
C THR A 116 2.64 15.41 -14.87
N ILE A 117 2.60 15.75 -13.58
CA ILE A 117 3.78 16.20 -12.82
C ILE A 117 4.87 15.11 -12.81
N SER A 118 4.48 13.84 -12.62
CA SER A 118 5.40 12.71 -12.62
C SER A 118 6.08 12.52 -13.98
N ILE A 119 5.31 12.65 -15.08
CA ILE A 119 5.85 12.56 -16.45
C ILE A 119 6.78 13.73 -16.74
N ILE A 120 6.41 14.95 -16.37
CA ILE A 120 7.25 16.15 -16.55
C ILE A 120 8.59 15.97 -15.81
N HIS A 121 8.54 15.56 -14.54
CA HIS A 121 9.73 15.29 -13.75
C HIS A 121 10.63 14.23 -14.43
N PHE A 122 10.04 13.14 -14.91
CA PHE A 122 10.77 12.07 -15.60
C PHE A 122 11.48 12.58 -16.87
N ILE A 123 10.76 13.31 -17.73
CA ILE A 123 11.29 13.86 -18.97
C ILE A 123 12.44 14.83 -18.67
N LEU A 124 12.25 15.76 -17.72
CA LEU A 124 13.29 16.71 -17.33
C LEU A 124 14.51 16.01 -16.73
N GLY A 125 14.30 14.95 -15.95
CA GLY A 125 15.37 14.11 -15.40
C GLY A 125 16.20 13.46 -16.51
N ILE A 126 15.55 12.85 -17.50
CA ILE A 126 16.24 12.23 -18.65
C ILE A 126 16.98 13.28 -19.48
N LEU A 127 16.34 14.41 -19.80
CA LEU A 127 16.97 15.48 -20.56
C LEU A 127 18.19 16.05 -19.82
N GLY A 128 18.13 16.15 -18.49
CA GLY A 128 19.27 16.52 -17.65
C GLY A 128 20.45 15.56 -17.80
N ILE A 129 20.19 14.24 -17.85
CA ILE A 129 21.23 13.22 -18.06
C ILE A 129 21.85 13.34 -19.46
N LEU A 130 21.03 13.52 -20.50
CA LEU A 130 21.48 13.52 -21.90
C LEU A 130 22.21 14.81 -22.30
N ILE A 131 21.70 15.96 -21.87
CA ILE A 131 22.15 17.28 -22.35
C ILE A 131 23.13 17.94 -21.35
N LYS A 132 23.32 17.35 -20.16
CA LYS A 132 24.14 17.90 -19.04
C LYS A 132 23.75 19.34 -18.64
N PHE A 133 22.53 19.76 -18.97
CA PHE A 133 22.00 21.08 -18.67
C PHE A 133 21.36 21.13 -17.27
N ASP A 134 21.09 22.32 -16.74
CA ASP A 134 20.42 22.58 -15.45
C ASP A 134 19.00 21.97 -15.32
N MET A 135 18.52 21.22 -16.32
CA MET A 135 17.24 20.50 -16.29
C MET A 135 17.11 19.52 -15.12
N TYR A 136 18.21 18.89 -14.69
CA TYR A 136 18.19 18.02 -13.50
C TYR A 136 17.87 18.81 -12.23
N ILE A 137 18.37 20.04 -12.12
CA ILE A 137 18.09 20.95 -11.00
C ILE A 137 16.61 21.34 -11.02
N ILE A 138 16.08 21.71 -12.18
CA ILE A 138 14.66 22.06 -12.34
C ILE A 138 13.77 20.88 -11.94
N SER A 139 14.08 19.66 -12.42
CA SER A 139 13.36 18.44 -12.06
C SER A 139 13.36 18.22 -10.54
N SER A 140 14.52 18.38 -9.91
CA SER A 140 14.66 18.24 -8.46
C SER A 140 13.88 19.30 -7.68
N ILE A 141 13.87 20.56 -8.13
CA ILE A 141 13.06 21.63 -7.53
C ILE A 141 11.56 21.28 -7.59
N ILE A 142 11.07 20.83 -8.75
CA ILE A 142 9.69 20.37 -8.93
C ILE A 142 9.37 19.24 -7.93
N PHE A 143 10.28 18.28 -7.79
CA PHE A 143 10.13 17.19 -6.84
C PHE A 143 10.00 17.71 -5.40
N TYR A 144 10.93 18.56 -4.96
CA TYR A 144 10.94 19.09 -3.59
C TYR A 144 9.73 19.97 -3.26
N ILE A 145 9.28 20.80 -4.20
CA ILE A 145 8.05 21.60 -4.05
C ILE A 145 6.84 20.67 -3.93
N SER A 146 6.78 19.61 -4.74
CA SER A 146 5.68 18.64 -4.69
C SER A 146 5.61 17.96 -3.32
N ILE A 147 6.75 17.58 -2.73
CA ILE A 147 6.80 17.02 -1.37
C ILE A 147 6.28 18.02 -0.33
N ILE A 148 6.60 19.31 -0.43
CA ILE A 148 6.04 20.34 0.47
C ILE A 148 4.52 20.42 0.34
N VAL A 149 4.00 20.49 -0.89
CA VAL A 149 2.56 20.56 -1.14
C VAL A 149 1.85 19.35 -0.53
N ILE A 150 2.41 18.16 -0.73
CA ILE A 150 1.91 16.91 -0.17
C ILE A 150 1.93 16.93 1.37
N PHE A 151 3.03 17.42 1.95
CA PHE A 151 3.17 17.55 3.41
C PHE A 151 2.11 18.49 3.99
N ILE A 152 1.85 19.62 3.34
CA ILE A 152 0.81 20.58 3.74
C ILE A 152 -0.58 19.93 3.67
N ILE A 153 -0.89 19.19 2.59
CA ILE A 153 -2.16 18.45 2.47
C ILE A 153 -2.31 17.47 3.64
N GLY A 154 -1.24 16.75 3.99
CA GLY A 154 -1.19 15.85 5.14
C GLY A 154 -1.46 16.56 6.46
N ALA A 155 -0.78 17.69 6.70
CA ALA A 155 -0.93 18.47 7.93
C ALA A 155 -2.34 19.05 8.11
N VAL A 156 -2.91 19.63 7.04
CA VAL A 156 -4.25 20.24 7.06
C VAL A 156 -5.33 19.19 7.36
N ASN A 157 -5.20 17.99 6.78
CA ASN A 157 -6.21 16.93 6.89
C ASN A 157 -5.90 15.90 7.99
N TYR A 158 -4.86 16.12 8.81
CA TYR A 158 -4.48 15.23 9.91
C TYR A 158 -5.64 14.94 10.88
N LYS A 159 -6.56 15.90 11.04
CA LYS A 159 -7.74 15.76 11.90
C LYS A 159 -8.74 14.71 11.41
N ASN A 160 -8.74 14.38 10.12
CA ASN A 160 -9.69 13.42 9.51
C ASN A 160 -9.36 11.96 9.83
N ILE A 161 -8.15 11.69 10.36
CA ILE A 161 -7.78 10.35 10.79
C ILE A 161 -8.59 10.02 12.05
N GLU A 162 -9.29 8.90 12.10
CA GLU A 162 -10.06 8.51 13.29
C GLU A 162 -9.23 7.63 14.23
N ASP A 163 -8.50 6.66 13.67
CA ASP A 163 -7.70 5.68 14.41
C ASP A 163 -6.49 6.33 15.13
N LYS A 164 -6.36 6.06 16.43
CA LYS A 164 -5.30 6.62 17.29
C LYS A 164 -3.90 6.15 16.90
N THR A 165 -3.75 4.88 16.53
CA THR A 165 -2.48 4.29 16.09
C THR A 165 -2.05 4.94 14.78
N MET A 166 -2.99 5.13 13.86
CA MET A 166 -2.74 5.78 12.58
C MET A 166 -2.35 7.25 12.73
N LYS A 167 -2.97 7.97 13.67
CA LYS A 167 -2.54 9.34 14.05
C LYS A 167 -1.10 9.36 14.52
N LEU A 168 -0.73 8.45 15.43
CA LEU A 168 0.64 8.37 15.93
C LEU A 168 1.63 8.11 14.80
N ILE A 169 1.33 7.18 13.90
CA ILE A 169 2.16 6.89 12.72
C ILE A 169 2.35 8.16 11.90
N VAL A 170 1.28 8.84 11.46
CA VAL A 170 1.42 10.07 10.64
C VAL A 170 2.19 11.17 11.36
N LYS A 171 1.99 11.34 12.67
CA LYS A 171 2.74 12.32 13.45
C LYS A 171 4.24 12.04 13.44
N ILE A 172 4.64 10.78 13.64
CA ILE A 172 6.04 10.35 13.58
C ILE A 172 6.59 10.58 12.16
N LEU A 173 5.83 10.21 11.13
CA LEU A 173 6.25 10.41 9.74
C LEU A 173 6.45 11.88 9.39
N GLY A 174 5.52 12.74 9.81
CA GLY A 174 5.62 14.17 9.58
C GLY A 174 6.84 14.79 10.26
N LEU A 175 7.14 14.39 11.50
CA LEU A 175 8.36 14.82 12.21
C LEU A 175 9.63 14.38 11.48
N ILE A 176 9.68 13.11 11.02
CA ILE A 176 10.83 12.61 10.28
C ILE A 176 11.00 13.37 8.95
N THR A 177 9.91 13.65 8.23
CA THR A 177 9.97 14.45 7.00
C THR A 177 10.54 15.84 7.27
N ILE A 178 10.13 16.52 8.35
CA ILE A 178 10.68 17.83 8.73
C ILE A 178 12.19 17.76 8.98
N ILE A 179 12.68 16.68 9.57
CA ILE A 179 14.11 16.49 9.89
C ILE A 179 14.92 16.16 8.63
N ILE A 180 14.41 15.27 7.78
CA ILE A 180 15.13 14.76 6.60
C ILE A 180 15.11 15.77 5.45
N TYR A 181 14.03 16.53 5.30
CA TYR A 181 13.83 17.41 4.14
C TYR A 181 14.93 18.48 3.96
N PRO A 182 15.39 19.18 5.03
CA PRO A 182 16.53 20.10 4.92
C PRO A 182 17.82 19.41 4.48
N VAL A 183 18.06 18.17 4.92
CA VAL A 183 19.24 17.38 4.52
C VAL A 183 19.19 17.08 3.03
N LEU A 184 18.02 16.71 2.50
CA LEU A 184 17.82 16.47 1.07
C LEU A 184 18.06 17.73 0.23
N ILE A 185 17.57 18.90 0.68
CA ILE A 185 17.84 20.18 0.01
C ILE A 185 19.33 20.53 0.06
N TYR A 186 19.98 20.35 1.21
CA TYR A 186 21.41 20.61 1.37
C TYR A 186 22.25 19.77 0.41
N GLN A 187 21.90 18.49 0.25
CA GLN A 187 22.56 17.62 -0.73
C GLN A 187 22.42 18.12 -2.15
N LEU A 188 21.24 18.62 -2.56
CA LEU A 188 21.05 19.22 -3.88
C LEU A 188 21.97 20.43 -4.10
N ILE A 189 22.17 21.25 -3.08
CA ILE A 189 23.02 22.45 -3.18
C ILE A 189 24.50 22.06 -3.32
N ILE A 190 24.99 21.08 -2.55
CA ILE A 190 26.39 20.63 -2.63
C ILE A 190 26.68 19.91 -3.94
N TYR A 191 25.76 19.08 -4.44
CA TYR A 191 25.96 18.34 -5.70
C TYR A 191 26.16 19.27 -6.91
N ARG A 192 25.82 20.57 -6.78
CA ARG A 192 26.11 21.63 -7.75
C ARG A 192 27.61 21.99 -7.83
N VAL A 193 28.38 21.70 -6.79
CA VAL A 193 29.75 22.19 -6.59
C VAL A 193 30.82 21.14 -6.96
N GLU A 194 30.51 19.85 -6.81
CA GLU A 194 31.46 18.77 -7.12
C GLU A 194 30.94 17.89 -8.26
N ALA A 195 31.70 17.86 -9.36
CA ALA A 195 31.35 17.12 -10.57
C ALA A 195 31.17 15.62 -10.28
N ALA A 196 29.91 15.20 -10.19
CA ALA A 196 29.37 13.91 -10.62
C ALA A 196 30.21 12.64 -10.34
N ASP A 197 30.82 12.50 -9.16
CA ASP A 197 31.24 11.18 -8.70
C ASP A 197 30.29 10.63 -7.63
N ILE A 198 29.56 9.58 -8.00
CA ILE A 198 28.67 8.78 -7.14
C ILE A 198 29.48 8.04 -6.04
N GLY A 199 30.79 8.30 -5.92
CA GLY A 199 31.71 7.72 -4.92
C GLY A 199 31.55 8.25 -3.49
N SER A 200 30.73 9.28 -3.26
CA SER A 200 30.45 9.73 -1.90
C SER A 200 29.61 8.69 -1.15
N MET A 201 30.04 8.36 0.08
CA MET A 201 29.28 7.55 1.05
C MET A 201 28.01 8.30 1.44
N ASP A 202 26.96 8.20 0.63
CA ASP A 202 25.67 8.83 0.87
C ASP A 202 24.74 7.87 1.61
N ILE A 203 24.48 8.18 2.88
CA ILE A 203 23.56 7.44 3.74
C ILE A 203 22.10 7.86 3.52
N THR A 204 21.85 9.03 2.92
CA THR A 204 20.51 9.61 2.83
C THR A 204 19.58 8.76 1.99
N LEU A 205 20.07 8.19 0.88
CA LEU A 205 19.27 7.30 0.05
C LEU A 205 18.85 6.02 0.80
N VAL A 206 19.76 5.47 1.62
CA VAL A 206 19.50 4.29 2.46
C VAL A 206 18.46 4.63 3.53
N LEU A 207 18.64 5.75 4.24
CA LEU A 207 17.70 6.21 5.27
C LEU A 207 16.32 6.49 4.68
N PHE A 208 16.27 7.14 3.52
CA PHE A 208 15.02 7.42 2.81
C PHE A 208 14.27 6.13 2.48
N TYR A 209 14.97 5.13 1.92
CA TYR A 209 14.36 3.85 1.60
C TYR A 209 13.89 3.09 2.84
N ILE A 210 14.72 3.00 3.88
CA ILE A 210 14.35 2.34 5.14
C ILE A 210 13.11 3.01 5.72
N TRP A 211 13.13 4.34 5.85
CA TRP A 211 12.02 5.12 6.36
C TRP A 211 10.72 4.81 5.61
N TRP A 212 10.79 4.83 4.29
CA TRP A 212 9.63 4.62 3.45
C TRP A 212 9.05 3.21 3.55
N ASN A 213 9.91 2.20 3.64
CA ASN A 213 9.45 0.83 3.84
C ASN A 213 8.88 0.61 5.25
N LEU A 214 9.44 1.27 6.28
CA LEU A 214 8.89 1.21 7.63
C LEU A 214 7.50 1.86 7.74
N VAL A 215 7.26 2.99 7.04
CA VAL A 215 5.92 3.59 6.91
C VAL A 215 4.91 2.55 6.44
N MET A 216 5.27 1.86 5.37
CA MET A 216 4.38 0.97 4.65
C MET A 216 4.22 -0.37 5.36
N LEU A 217 5.27 -0.89 6.00
CA LEU A 217 5.15 -2.01 6.92
C LEU A 217 4.23 -1.66 8.09
N GLY A 218 4.37 -0.49 8.71
CA GLY A 218 3.47 -0.05 9.77
C GLY A 218 2.01 -0.02 9.32
N TYR A 219 1.75 0.53 8.13
CA TYR A 219 0.42 0.53 7.52
C TYR A 219 -0.13 -0.89 7.29
N LEU A 220 0.69 -1.76 6.67
CA LEU A 220 0.30 -3.13 6.35
C LEU A 220 0.09 -3.97 7.60
N SER A 221 0.95 -3.81 8.61
CA SER A 221 0.80 -4.47 9.92
C SER A 221 -0.49 -4.03 10.61
N TRP A 222 -0.79 -2.72 10.67
CA TRP A 222 -2.06 -2.22 11.19
C TRP A 222 -3.26 -2.85 10.45
N TYR A 223 -3.17 -2.93 9.12
CA TYR A 223 -4.20 -3.52 8.30
C TYR A 223 -4.44 -5.01 8.63
N PHE A 224 -3.38 -5.82 8.66
CA PHE A 224 -3.49 -7.25 8.94
C PHE A 224 -3.96 -7.52 10.37
N ILE A 225 -3.50 -6.73 11.35
CA ILE A 225 -3.96 -6.81 12.74
C ILE A 225 -5.46 -6.54 12.82
N ASN A 226 -5.96 -5.52 12.13
CA ASN A 226 -7.39 -5.20 12.12
C ASN A 226 -8.24 -6.30 11.50
N ILE A 227 -7.78 -6.94 10.42
CA ILE A 227 -8.46 -8.12 9.86
C ILE A 227 -8.55 -9.24 10.91
N VAL A 228 -7.41 -9.55 11.54
CA VAL A 228 -7.32 -10.65 12.51
C VAL A 228 -8.23 -10.38 13.71
N ASN A 229 -8.18 -9.17 14.26
CA ASN A 229 -9.04 -8.74 15.37
C ASN A 229 -10.52 -8.81 15.01
N ASN A 230 -10.90 -8.34 13.82
CA ASN A 230 -12.30 -8.41 13.37
C ASN A 230 -12.77 -9.86 13.17
N LYS A 231 -11.92 -10.74 12.64
CA LYS A 231 -12.22 -12.18 12.52
C LYS A 231 -12.36 -12.85 13.89
N MET A 232 -11.47 -12.53 14.84
CA MET A 232 -11.54 -13.04 16.21
C MET A 232 -12.80 -12.55 16.94
N ALA A 233 -13.13 -11.26 16.82
CA ALA A 233 -14.35 -10.68 17.40
C ALA A 233 -15.60 -11.36 16.84
N ASN A 234 -15.68 -11.55 15.51
CA ASN A 234 -16.80 -12.24 14.88
C ASN A 234 -16.87 -13.73 15.30
N SER A 235 -15.73 -14.41 15.43
CA SER A 235 -15.68 -15.79 15.90
C SER A 235 -16.13 -15.93 17.36
N ASN A 236 -15.73 -14.98 18.23
CA ASN A 236 -16.15 -14.95 19.63
C ASN A 236 -17.64 -14.63 19.76
N ASN A 237 -18.16 -13.70 18.95
CA ASN A 237 -19.60 -13.40 18.91
C ASN A 237 -20.40 -14.62 18.45
N MET A 238 -19.95 -15.34 17.42
CA MET A 238 -20.59 -16.59 16.96
C MET A 238 -20.51 -17.72 18.00
N LYS A 239 -19.41 -17.81 18.78
CA LYS A 239 -19.31 -18.76 19.89
C LYS A 239 -20.29 -18.40 21.00
N ASN A 240 -20.32 -17.13 21.42
CA ASN A 240 -21.26 -16.66 22.44
C ASN A 240 -22.72 -16.85 22.01
N GLU A 241 -23.07 -16.57 20.75
CA GLU A 241 -24.42 -16.85 20.23
C GLU A 241 -24.75 -18.33 20.22
N LYS A 242 -23.78 -19.22 19.94
CA LYS A 242 -23.98 -20.67 20.05
C LYS A 242 -24.15 -21.12 21.50
N THR A 243 -23.33 -20.62 22.43
CA THR A 243 -23.44 -20.93 23.86
C THR A 243 -24.79 -20.46 24.41
N ILE A 244 -25.21 -19.23 24.06
CA ILE A 244 -26.53 -18.70 24.43
C ILE A 244 -27.67 -19.54 23.82
N LYS A 245 -27.55 -19.99 22.56
CA LYS A 245 -28.56 -20.85 21.93
C LYS A 245 -28.61 -22.27 22.53
N ASP A 246 -27.49 -22.78 23.02
CA ASP A 246 -27.44 -24.10 23.67
C ASP A 246 -27.97 -24.03 25.11
N ASP A 247 -27.81 -22.89 25.80
CA ASP A 247 -28.44 -22.61 27.10
C ASP A 247 -29.95 -22.37 26.98
N ILE A 248 -30.42 -21.76 25.90
CA ILE A 248 -31.87 -21.52 25.64
C ILE A 248 -32.60 -22.78 25.14
N LYS A 249 -31.88 -23.80 24.65
CA LYS A 249 -32.47 -25.05 24.12
C LYS A 249 -33.09 -25.99 25.17
N THR A 250 -33.06 -25.65 26.46
CA THR A 250 -33.76 -26.42 27.50
C THR A 250 -35.16 -25.89 27.85
N GLU A 251 -35.57 -24.72 27.35
CA GLU A 251 -36.94 -24.23 27.53
C GLU A 251 -37.43 -23.49 26.29
N ASN A 252 -38.07 -24.24 25.39
CA ASN A 252 -39.33 -23.89 24.71
C ASN A 252 -39.49 -24.72 23.44
N GLU A 253 -40.11 -25.89 23.60
CA GLU A 253 -40.92 -26.48 22.54
C GLU A 253 -42.15 -25.58 22.33
N SER A 254 -42.17 -24.85 21.21
CA SER A 254 -43.35 -24.58 20.36
C SER A 254 -43.25 -23.20 19.70
N SER A 255 -42.82 -23.19 18.43
CA SER A 255 -43.15 -22.06 17.54
C SER A 255 -43.23 -22.53 16.10
N LYS A 256 -44.48 -22.70 15.66
CA LYS A 256 -44.99 -22.87 14.30
C LYS A 256 -44.02 -22.49 13.18
N GLU A 257 -43.59 -23.48 12.40
CA GLU A 257 -43.00 -23.27 11.07
C GLU A 257 -44.02 -22.57 10.16
N ILE A 258 -43.66 -21.40 9.64
CA ILE A 258 -44.28 -20.86 8.44
C ILE A 258 -43.57 -21.54 7.27
N GLU A 259 -44.17 -22.62 6.75
CA GLU A 259 -43.66 -23.35 5.59
C GLU A 259 -43.60 -22.47 4.35
N ILE A 260 -42.43 -21.88 4.08
CA ILE A 260 -42.11 -21.38 2.75
C ILE A 260 -41.59 -22.58 1.96
N ASN A 261 -42.31 -22.97 0.90
CA ASN A 261 -41.99 -24.13 0.09
C ASN A 261 -40.79 -23.86 -0.85
N LEU A 262 -39.60 -23.83 -0.25
CA LEU A 262 -38.32 -23.77 -0.96
C LEU A 262 -37.87 -25.18 -1.34
N THR A 263 -37.37 -25.33 -2.57
CA THR A 263 -36.71 -26.56 -3.01
C THR A 263 -35.46 -26.84 -2.17
N ARG A 264 -34.98 -28.08 -2.15
CA ARG A 264 -33.74 -28.46 -1.43
C ARG A 264 -32.58 -27.54 -1.78
N ARG A 265 -32.43 -27.20 -3.06
CA ARG A 265 -31.34 -26.34 -3.55
C ARG A 265 -31.51 -24.88 -3.13
N GLU A 266 -32.75 -24.38 -3.09
CA GLU A 266 -33.04 -23.03 -2.60
C GLU A 266 -32.82 -22.91 -1.09
N LYS A 267 -33.17 -23.94 -0.30
CA LYS A 267 -32.86 -23.98 1.15
C LYS A 267 -31.36 -23.95 1.40
N GLU A 268 -30.59 -24.71 0.62
CA GLU A 268 -29.13 -24.74 0.69
C GLU A 268 -28.49 -23.40 0.29
N ILE A 269 -29.03 -22.72 -0.72
CA ILE A 269 -28.55 -21.38 -1.10
C ILE A 269 -28.94 -20.35 -0.04
N LEU A 270 -30.15 -20.45 0.52
CA LEU A 270 -30.63 -19.56 1.58
C LEU A 270 -29.73 -19.60 2.81
N SER A 271 -29.29 -20.78 3.26
CA SER A 271 -28.38 -20.87 4.43
C SER A 271 -27.08 -20.11 4.20
N TYR A 272 -26.44 -20.25 3.04
CA TYR A 272 -25.23 -19.48 2.73
C TYR A 272 -25.48 -17.97 2.63
N LEU A 273 -26.66 -17.55 2.15
CA LEU A 273 -27.03 -16.14 2.11
C LEU A 273 -27.19 -15.54 3.51
N LEU A 274 -27.79 -16.30 4.43
CA LEU A 274 -27.95 -15.93 5.85
C LEU A 274 -26.59 -15.87 6.58
N ASP A 275 -25.64 -16.73 6.18
CA ASP A 275 -24.24 -16.69 6.65
C ASP A 275 -23.41 -15.52 6.07
N GLY A 276 -24.04 -14.60 5.32
CA GLY A 276 -23.38 -13.44 4.76
C GLY A 276 -22.63 -13.66 3.44
N LYS A 277 -22.64 -14.87 2.86
CA LYS A 277 -21.93 -15.16 1.59
C LYS A 277 -22.52 -14.40 0.39
N THR A 278 -21.67 -13.94 -0.51
CA THR A 278 -22.06 -13.35 -1.79
C THR A 278 -22.47 -14.42 -2.79
N ASN A 279 -23.31 -14.09 -3.77
CA ASN A 279 -23.72 -15.05 -4.83
C ASN A 279 -22.50 -15.66 -5.56
N LYS A 280 -21.40 -14.91 -5.67
CA LYS A 280 -20.14 -15.40 -6.22
C LYS A 280 -19.49 -16.45 -5.33
N GLU A 281 -19.42 -16.22 -4.02
CA GLU A 281 -18.92 -17.23 -3.07
C GLU A 281 -19.81 -18.48 -3.07
N VAL A 282 -21.12 -18.32 -3.09
CA VAL A 282 -22.07 -19.45 -3.18
C VAL A 282 -21.86 -20.25 -4.46
N SER A 283 -21.61 -19.58 -5.60
CA SER A 283 -21.33 -20.25 -6.87
C SER A 283 -20.09 -21.13 -6.82
N LEU A 284 -19.06 -20.69 -6.09
CA LEU A 284 -17.81 -21.44 -5.88
C LEU A 284 -18.01 -22.60 -4.90
N ILE A 285 -18.72 -22.39 -3.79
CA ILE A 285 -18.99 -23.43 -2.79
C ILE A 285 -19.82 -24.57 -3.40
N LEU A 286 -20.81 -24.20 -4.21
CA LEU A 286 -21.78 -25.12 -4.78
C LEU A 286 -21.39 -25.66 -6.16
N SER A 287 -20.24 -25.26 -6.69
CA SER A 287 -19.72 -25.63 -8.02
C SER A 287 -20.76 -25.46 -9.14
N ILE A 288 -21.49 -24.35 -9.12
CA ILE A 288 -22.49 -23.98 -10.15
C ILE A 288 -22.22 -22.59 -10.69
N SER A 289 -22.78 -22.25 -11.86
CA SER A 289 -22.56 -20.92 -12.43
C SER A 289 -23.16 -19.81 -11.56
N LEU A 290 -22.53 -18.63 -11.57
CA LEU A 290 -23.08 -17.44 -10.91
C LEU A 290 -24.49 -17.10 -11.40
N ASN A 291 -24.76 -17.31 -12.68
CA ASN A 291 -26.09 -17.10 -13.26
C ASN A 291 -27.13 -18.05 -12.65
N THR A 292 -26.76 -19.31 -12.44
CA THR A 292 -27.61 -20.31 -11.77
C THR A 292 -27.89 -19.91 -10.32
N VAL A 293 -26.89 -19.42 -9.59
CA VAL A 293 -27.11 -18.89 -8.23
C VAL A 293 -28.05 -17.70 -8.25
N ASN A 294 -27.83 -16.72 -9.14
CA ASN A 294 -28.70 -15.55 -9.24
C ASN A 294 -30.16 -15.92 -9.52
N ASN A 295 -30.41 -16.91 -10.38
CA ASN A 295 -31.75 -17.42 -10.65
C ASN A 295 -32.38 -18.05 -9.41
N HIS A 296 -31.64 -18.86 -8.66
CA HIS A 296 -32.15 -19.42 -7.39
C HIS A 296 -32.42 -18.33 -6.35
N VAL A 297 -31.57 -17.30 -6.25
CA VAL A 297 -31.78 -16.18 -5.32
C VAL A 297 -33.04 -15.38 -5.70
N ALA A 298 -33.28 -15.15 -6.99
CA ALA A 298 -34.50 -14.51 -7.47
C ALA A 298 -35.75 -15.32 -7.08
N ASN A 299 -35.72 -16.65 -7.28
CA ASN A 299 -36.82 -17.53 -6.88
C ASN A 299 -37.02 -17.55 -5.35
N ILE A 300 -35.94 -17.49 -4.57
CA ILE A 300 -36.03 -17.39 -3.10
C ILE A 300 -36.72 -16.08 -2.70
N TYR A 301 -36.37 -14.96 -3.33
CA TYR A 301 -37.02 -13.67 -3.08
C TYR A 301 -38.51 -13.71 -3.40
N GLU A 302 -38.87 -14.26 -4.56
CA GLU A 302 -40.26 -14.42 -5.00
C GLU A 302 -41.05 -15.30 -4.02
N LYS A 303 -40.56 -16.51 -3.72
CA LYS A 303 -41.22 -17.47 -2.82
C LYS A 303 -41.29 -16.97 -1.38
N SER A 304 -40.32 -16.16 -0.96
CA SER A 304 -40.28 -15.58 0.38
C SER A 304 -41.00 -14.23 0.45
N GLY A 305 -41.49 -13.68 -0.66
CA GLY A 305 -42.18 -12.39 -0.71
C GLY A 305 -41.34 -11.19 -0.27
N VAL A 306 -40.02 -11.26 -0.45
CA VAL A 306 -39.07 -10.19 -0.08
C VAL A 306 -38.44 -9.59 -1.33
N LYS A 307 -38.07 -8.32 -1.29
CA LYS A 307 -37.57 -7.60 -2.48
C LYS A 307 -36.04 -7.56 -2.57
N ASN A 308 -35.36 -7.78 -1.45
CA ASN A 308 -33.91 -7.65 -1.39
C ASN A 308 -33.32 -8.52 -0.28
N ARG A 309 -31.99 -8.62 -0.29
CA ARG A 309 -31.21 -9.41 0.67
C ARG A 309 -31.41 -8.99 2.12
N VAL A 310 -31.57 -7.70 2.39
CA VAL A 310 -31.73 -7.19 3.75
C VAL A 310 -33.07 -7.63 4.33
N GLU A 311 -34.14 -7.54 3.55
CA GLU A 311 -35.46 -8.07 3.91
C GLU A 311 -35.44 -9.60 4.08
N LEU A 312 -34.74 -10.32 3.21
CA LEU A 312 -34.58 -11.78 3.34
C LEU A 312 -33.91 -12.14 4.67
N VAL A 313 -32.77 -11.51 5.00
CA VAL A 313 -32.06 -11.76 6.25
C VAL A 313 -32.93 -11.38 7.45
N ASN A 314 -33.59 -10.22 7.43
CA ASN A 314 -34.47 -9.80 8.52
C ASN A 314 -35.65 -10.78 8.74
N LYS A 315 -36.19 -11.36 7.67
CA LYS A 315 -37.31 -12.30 7.74
C LYS A 315 -36.92 -13.66 8.31
N PHE A 316 -35.71 -14.14 8.00
CA PHE A 316 -35.23 -15.47 8.42
C PHE A 316 -34.24 -15.44 9.59
N SER A 317 -33.76 -14.27 10.03
CA SER A 317 -32.86 -14.10 11.18
C SER A 317 -33.59 -13.79 12.49
N LYS A 318 -34.89 -13.48 12.45
CA LYS A 318 -35.71 -13.10 13.62
C LYS A 318 -36.51 -14.27 14.23
N ASN A 319 -36.22 -15.51 13.83
CA ASN A 319 -36.80 -16.72 14.43
C ASN A 319 -35.69 -17.58 15.03
#